data_AF-A0A357ZF88-F1
#
_entry.id   AF-A0A357ZF88-F1
#
_cell.length_a   1.000
_cell.length_b   1.000
_cell.length_c   1.000
_cell.angle_alpha   90.00
_cell.angle_beta   90.00
_cell.angle_gamma   90.00
#
_symmetry.space_group_name_H-M   'P 1'
#
loop_
_entity.id
_entity.type
_entity.pdbx_description
1 polymer ?
#
loop_
_entity_poly.entity_id
_entity_poly.type
_entity_poly.pdbx_seq_one_letter_code
_entity_poly.pdbx_strand_id
1 'polypeptide(L)'
;GLAFEGLNNAGASPKTNLLVILNDNNMAIDEATGALKSYLLKISTSVRYNRFKQRLWSVLSAHAPWLLRLLQRTGNAVKQGVLNNSNLFESLDFRYFGPIDGHNLKQLVRTLRALRKIEGPKLLHVLTVKGKGYTPAEHDRQTWHAPGKFDPATGERIKSNGDIARYQEVFGQTMVDLARADSRVVGITPAMSSGCSMDLMMKAFPERCFDVGIAEGHAVTFSAGLAAAGMRPFCNIYSAFMQRAYDNVIHDVAIQDLPVTMCLDRGGLVGEDGTTHHGVFDLAYLRSLPNMKILAPADDLQMRDALHTAIRTTDGPIALRYPRGEAALPIASLYESTSAPQVPSDHRVLPVGKALKLREGSDLAILAVGRMVENAYHAARILADQGIEAAVYNMLWVKPIDVEAVLEAAKTGLIVTVEEGTIVGGFGSAVLEVLAREAEIGGEAAAPGARVVTIGIEDKFVGHGNIQLLLEEQGLSADKLAERIEHVVRQKDQTR
;
A
#
# COMPACT_ATOMS: atom_id res chain seq x y z
N GLY A 1 3.25 10.39 12.37
CA GLY A 1 4.34 10.40 13.36
C GLY A 1 5.38 11.44 13.01
N LEU A 2 6.33 11.09 12.15
CA LEU A 2 7.55 11.87 11.87
C LEU A 2 7.38 13.39 11.68
N ALA A 3 6.33 13.85 11.00
CA ALA A 3 6.09 15.28 10.85
C ALA A 3 5.91 16.00 12.21
N PHE A 4 5.16 15.39 13.14
CA PHE A 4 4.96 15.92 14.49
C PHE A 4 6.20 15.77 15.36
N GLU A 5 6.93 14.67 15.24
CA GLU A 5 8.21 14.50 15.95
C GLU A 5 9.24 15.55 15.50
N GLY A 6 9.29 15.82 14.18
CA GLY A 6 10.11 16.88 13.61
C GLY A 6 9.71 18.28 14.10
N LEU A 7 8.40 18.57 14.18
CA LEU A 7 7.92 19.81 14.79
C LEU A 7 8.32 19.89 16.27
N ASN A 8 8.10 18.85 17.06
CA ASN A 8 8.48 18.81 18.46
C ASN A 8 9.99 19.07 18.66
N ASN A 9 10.84 18.41 17.87
CA ASN A 9 12.29 18.59 17.92
C ASN A 9 12.70 20.01 17.50
N ALA A 10 12.11 20.53 16.43
CA ALA A 10 12.41 21.89 15.97
C ALA A 10 12.00 22.96 16.99
N GLY A 11 10.89 22.74 17.69
CA GLY A 11 10.36 23.61 18.76
C GLY A 11 11.24 23.65 20.01
N ALA A 12 11.88 22.53 20.35
CA ALA A 12 12.68 22.38 21.58
C ALA A 12 13.86 23.36 21.70
N SER A 13 14.26 24.04 20.62
CA SER A 13 15.32 25.05 20.64
C SER A 13 14.90 26.33 19.91
N PRO A 14 14.94 27.50 20.58
CA PRO A 14 14.65 28.79 19.93
C PRO A 14 15.72 29.17 18.89
N LYS A 15 16.88 28.49 18.89
CA LYS A 15 17.95 28.69 17.89
C LYS A 15 17.65 28.02 16.55
N THR A 16 16.68 27.10 16.50
CA THR A 16 16.28 26.42 15.27
C THR A 16 15.60 27.41 14.32
N ASN A 17 16.35 27.99 13.38
CA ASN A 17 15.79 28.96 12.44
C ASN A 17 15.15 28.26 11.23
N LEU A 18 13.93 27.77 11.42
CA LEU A 18 13.15 27.02 10.42
C LEU A 18 11.83 27.74 10.10
N LEU A 19 11.39 27.66 8.84
CA LEU A 19 10.04 28.02 8.42
C LEU A 19 9.33 26.78 7.85
N VAL A 20 8.26 26.35 8.50
CA VAL A 20 7.35 25.31 8.00
C VAL A 20 6.18 25.99 7.32
N ILE A 21 5.86 25.58 6.09
CA ILE A 21 4.67 26.07 5.37
C ILE A 21 3.63 24.95 5.37
N LEU A 22 2.56 25.13 6.14
CA LEU A 22 1.41 24.25 6.13
C LEU A 22 0.52 24.62 4.94
N ASN A 23 0.59 23.83 3.87
CA ASN A 23 -0.30 23.93 2.72
C ASN A 23 -1.59 23.17 3.01
N ASP A 24 -2.61 23.86 3.52
CA ASP A 24 -3.91 23.30 3.85
C ASP A 24 -4.90 23.46 2.68
N ASN A 25 -5.25 22.33 2.06
CA ASN A 25 -6.28 22.22 1.03
C ASN A 25 -7.46 21.34 1.49
N ASN A 26 -7.56 21.01 2.79
CA ASN A 26 -8.51 20.09 3.42
C ASN A 26 -8.51 18.64 2.88
N MET A 27 -7.45 18.20 2.19
CA MET A 27 -7.39 16.89 1.54
C MET A 27 -6.07 16.15 1.75
N ALA A 28 -6.15 14.82 1.75
CA ALA A 28 -5.04 13.91 1.49
C ALA A 28 -5.17 13.38 0.05
N ILE A 29 -5.10 12.05 -0.15
CA ILE A 29 -5.61 11.40 -1.37
C ILE A 29 -7.13 11.52 -1.37
N ASP A 30 -7.75 10.93 -0.34
CA ASP A 30 -9.15 11.11 0.02
C ASP A 30 -9.33 12.33 0.94
N GLU A 31 -10.55 12.61 1.39
CA GLU A 31 -10.76 13.67 2.37
C GLU A 31 -9.90 13.45 3.61
N ALA A 32 -9.20 14.48 4.08
CA ALA A 32 -8.44 14.35 5.32
C ALA A 32 -9.35 13.92 6.47
N THR A 33 -8.84 13.13 7.41
CA THR A 33 -9.58 12.63 8.58
C THR A 33 -8.93 13.10 9.89
N GLY A 34 -9.61 12.88 11.01
CA GLY A 34 -9.06 13.14 12.35
C GLY A 34 -9.31 14.55 12.93
N ALA A 35 -9.07 14.67 14.24
CA ALA A 35 -9.38 15.89 15.01
C ALA A 35 -8.57 17.12 14.56
N LEU A 36 -7.37 16.92 14.01
CA LEU A 36 -6.53 18.01 13.51
C LEU A 36 -7.17 18.72 12.32
N LYS A 37 -7.86 18.01 11.42
CA LYS A 37 -8.64 18.64 10.35
C LYS A 37 -9.71 19.55 10.92
N SER A 38 -10.50 19.06 11.88
CA SER A 38 -11.54 19.88 12.53
C SER A 38 -10.95 21.09 13.24
N TYR A 39 -9.77 20.96 13.84
CA TYR A 39 -9.02 22.05 14.45
C TYR A 39 -8.60 23.12 13.43
N LEU A 40 -7.97 22.71 12.31
CA LEU A 40 -7.55 23.61 11.24
C LEU A 40 -8.75 24.27 10.54
N LEU A 41 -9.86 23.54 10.36
CA LEU A 41 -11.14 24.08 9.88
C LEU A 41 -11.71 25.14 10.82
N LYS A 42 -11.68 24.94 12.15
CA LYS A 42 -12.11 25.97 13.12
C LYS A 42 -11.24 27.22 13.02
N ILE A 43 -9.92 27.06 12.87
CA ILE A 43 -9.01 28.19 12.65
C ILE A 43 -9.38 28.93 11.35
N SER A 44 -9.54 28.23 10.22
CA SER A 44 -9.81 28.88 8.93
C SER A 44 -11.20 29.53 8.86
N THR A 45 -12.23 28.90 9.44
CA THR A 45 -13.60 29.43 9.52
C THR A 45 -13.70 30.64 10.45
N SER A 46 -12.97 30.66 11.58
CA SER A 46 -12.94 31.83 12.47
C SER A 46 -12.38 33.08 11.78
N VAL A 47 -11.39 32.92 10.91
CA VAL A 47 -10.82 34.03 10.11
C VAL A 47 -11.78 34.49 9.01
N ARG A 48 -12.45 33.57 8.31
CA ARG A 48 -13.48 33.92 7.31
C ARG A 48 -14.68 34.61 7.96
N TYR A 49 -15.15 34.10 9.10
CA TYR A 49 -16.20 34.68 9.91
C TYR A 49 -15.81 36.08 10.39
N ASN A 50 -14.59 36.26 10.92
CA ASN A 50 -14.11 37.58 11.33
C ASN A 50 -13.98 38.55 10.16
N ARG A 51 -13.60 38.10 8.95
CA ARG A 51 -13.55 38.94 7.75
C ARG A 51 -14.94 39.34 7.27
N PHE A 52 -15.90 38.42 7.28
CA PHE A 52 -17.30 38.68 6.96
C PHE A 52 -17.93 39.64 7.98
N LYS A 53 -17.69 39.39 9.27
CA LYS A 53 -18.04 40.28 10.37
C LYS A 53 -17.43 41.66 10.13
N GLN A 54 -16.12 41.81 9.89
CA GLN A 54 -15.52 43.12 9.61
C GLN A 54 -16.16 43.85 8.42
N ARG A 55 -16.54 43.14 7.34
CA ARG A 55 -17.28 43.74 6.21
C ARG A 55 -18.68 44.20 6.61
N LEU A 56 -19.44 43.37 7.33
CA LEU A 56 -20.73 43.75 7.91
C LEU A 56 -20.60 44.94 8.85
N TRP A 57 -19.54 44.96 9.67
CA TRP A 57 -19.25 46.05 10.60
C TRP A 57 -18.88 47.33 9.85
N SER A 58 -18.14 47.27 8.73
CA SER A 58 -17.89 48.45 7.90
C SER A 58 -19.16 48.98 7.24
N VAL A 59 -20.05 48.10 6.78
CA VAL A 59 -21.34 48.49 6.17
C VAL A 59 -22.30 49.05 7.22
N LEU A 60 -22.42 48.40 8.38
CA LEU A 60 -23.21 48.87 9.51
C LEU A 60 -22.66 50.19 10.08
N SER A 61 -21.34 50.40 10.10
CA SER A 61 -20.77 51.68 10.51
C SER A 61 -21.09 52.82 9.54
N ALA A 62 -21.24 52.51 8.25
CA ALA A 62 -21.56 53.47 7.21
C ALA A 62 -23.06 53.80 7.13
N HIS A 63 -23.95 52.87 7.51
CA HIS A 63 -25.40 53.01 7.28
C HIS A 63 -26.27 52.94 8.54
N ALA A 64 -25.78 52.41 9.67
CA ALA A 64 -26.53 52.28 10.91
C ALA A 64 -25.63 52.35 12.17
N PRO A 65 -24.95 53.48 12.43
CA PRO A 65 -23.99 53.62 13.54
C PRO A 65 -24.61 53.53 14.94
N TRP A 66 -25.93 53.62 15.07
CA TRP A 66 -26.66 53.46 16.33
C TRP A 66 -26.76 51.98 16.77
N LEU A 67 -26.98 51.06 15.84
CA LEU A 67 -27.02 49.61 16.07
C LEU A 67 -25.66 49.06 16.56
N LEU A 68 -24.60 49.64 16.02
CA LEU A 68 -23.21 49.24 16.30
C LEU A 68 -22.81 49.58 17.75
N ARG A 69 -23.28 50.72 18.28
CA ARG A 69 -23.09 51.13 19.68
C ARG A 69 -23.82 50.22 20.68
N LEU A 70 -24.98 49.68 20.28
CA LEU A 70 -25.74 48.72 21.09
C LEU A 70 -25.01 47.37 21.19
N LEU A 71 -24.47 46.87 20.07
CA LEU A 71 -23.70 45.62 20.00
C LEU A 71 -22.34 45.68 20.71
N GLN A 72 -21.72 46.87 20.77
CA GLN A 72 -20.45 47.07 21.48
C GLN A 72 -20.61 46.97 23.01
N ARG A 73 -21.76 47.37 23.56
CA ARG A 73 -22.04 47.30 25.01
C ARG A 73 -22.23 45.86 25.51
N THR A 74 -22.70 44.96 24.65
CA THR A 74 -22.91 43.54 24.98
C THR A 74 -21.70 42.65 24.66
N GLY A 75 -20.84 43.04 23.71
CA GLY A 75 -19.74 42.19 23.24
C GLY A 75 -18.46 42.15 24.09
N ASN A 76 -18.26 43.08 25.02
CA ASN A 76 -16.99 43.16 25.77
C ASN A 76 -16.86 42.11 26.88
N ALA A 77 -17.97 41.61 27.44
CA ALA A 77 -17.94 40.54 28.46
C ALA A 77 -17.57 39.15 27.90
N VAL A 78 -17.79 38.93 26.60
CA VAL A 78 -17.53 37.63 25.94
C VAL A 78 -16.07 37.50 25.48
N LYS A 79 -15.38 38.62 25.22
CA LYS A 79 -14.03 38.63 24.64
C LYS A 79 -12.93 38.18 25.60
N GLN A 80 -13.10 38.35 26.91
CA GLN A 80 -12.07 38.02 27.90
C GLN A 80 -11.93 36.51 28.18
N GLY A 81 -12.92 35.69 27.83
CA GLY A 81 -12.87 34.22 28.02
C GLY A 81 -12.36 33.40 26.83
N VAL A 82 -12.12 34.02 25.67
CA VAL A 82 -11.89 33.29 24.39
C VAL A 82 -10.42 33.36 23.91
N LEU A 83 -9.60 34.22 24.51
CA LEU A 83 -8.26 34.55 23.99
C LEU A 83 -7.08 33.78 24.64
N ASN A 84 -7.36 32.80 25.51
CA ASN A 84 -6.31 32.06 26.25
C ASN A 84 -6.07 30.62 25.77
N ASN A 85 -6.46 30.25 24.55
CA ASN A 85 -6.06 28.96 23.98
C ASN A 85 -4.87 29.18 23.07
N SER A 86 -3.66 28.90 23.57
CA SER A 86 -2.46 28.77 22.73
C SER A 86 -2.75 27.81 21.59
N ASN A 87 -2.44 28.21 20.36
CA ASN A 87 -2.59 27.34 19.19
C ASN A 87 -1.72 26.08 19.39
N LEU A 88 -2.12 24.92 18.87
CA LEU A 88 -1.35 23.66 18.95
C LEU A 88 0.13 23.88 18.58
N PHE A 89 0.38 24.67 17.53
CA PHE A 89 1.73 24.95 17.07
C PHE A 89 2.49 25.86 18.04
N GLU A 90 1.82 26.80 18.70
CA GLU A 90 2.45 27.64 19.74
C GLU A 90 2.80 26.81 20.97
N SER A 91 2.01 25.77 21.29
CA SER A 91 2.37 24.80 22.32
C SER A 91 3.57 23.93 21.96
N LEU A 92 3.96 23.87 20.68
CA LEU A 92 5.21 23.28 20.20
C LEU A 92 6.32 24.35 20.02
N ASP A 93 6.17 25.53 20.63
CA ASP A 93 7.08 26.67 20.53
C ASP A 93 7.29 27.21 19.10
N PHE A 94 6.38 26.89 18.16
CA PHE A 94 6.37 27.53 16.84
C PHE A 94 5.64 28.87 16.90
N ARG A 95 6.28 29.90 16.33
CA ARG A 95 5.59 31.15 16.03
C ARG A 95 4.63 30.92 14.86
N TYR A 96 3.33 30.99 15.14
CA TYR A 96 2.28 30.73 14.17
C TYR A 96 1.87 31.98 13.38
N PHE A 97 1.78 31.85 12.06
CA PHE A 97 1.35 32.91 11.14
C PHE A 97 0.27 32.39 10.19
N GLY A 98 -0.81 33.16 10.01
CA GLY A 98 -1.91 32.82 9.10
C GLY A 98 -3.21 32.45 9.82
N PRO A 99 -4.17 31.77 9.16
CA PRO A 99 -4.12 31.33 7.76
C PRO A 99 -4.17 32.49 6.75
N ILE A 100 -3.43 32.39 5.64
CA ILE A 100 -3.48 33.33 4.50
C ILE A 100 -3.92 32.62 3.20
N ASP A 101 -4.33 33.40 2.20
CA ASP A 101 -4.72 32.88 0.89
C ASP A 101 -3.49 32.49 0.06
N GLY A 102 -3.35 31.19 -0.22
CA GLY A 102 -2.25 30.63 -1.00
C GLY A 102 -2.31 30.93 -2.49
N HIS A 103 -3.43 31.44 -3.00
CA HIS A 103 -3.56 31.85 -4.40
C HIS A 103 -3.28 33.34 -4.61
N ASN A 104 -3.03 34.09 -3.53
CA ASN A 104 -2.62 35.49 -3.60
C ASN A 104 -1.08 35.61 -3.57
N LEU A 105 -0.45 35.48 -4.73
CA LEU A 105 1.01 35.53 -4.87
C LEU A 105 1.62 36.81 -4.27
N LYS A 106 0.99 37.98 -4.47
CA LYS A 106 1.48 39.26 -3.91
C LYS A 106 1.44 39.27 -2.38
N GLN A 107 0.46 38.63 -1.76
CA GLN A 107 0.39 38.46 -0.31
C GLN A 107 1.44 37.45 0.19
N LEU A 108 1.59 36.31 -0.49
CA LEU A 108 2.59 35.30 -0.14
C LEU A 108 4.02 35.85 -0.15
N VAL A 109 4.44 36.49 -1.24
CA VAL A 109 5.79 37.06 -1.36
C VAL A 109 6.07 38.08 -0.26
N ARG A 110 5.10 38.98 0.04
CA ARG A 110 5.25 39.96 1.13
C ARG A 110 5.38 39.28 2.49
N THR A 111 4.57 38.24 2.74
CA THR A 111 4.59 37.49 4.00
C THR A 111 5.91 36.75 4.17
N LEU A 112 6.36 36.00 3.15
CA LEU A 112 7.63 35.26 3.19
C LEU A 112 8.83 36.20 3.41
N ARG A 113 8.84 37.38 2.78
CA ARG A 113 9.88 38.41 3.02
C ARG A 113 9.89 38.92 4.46
N ALA A 114 8.72 39.08 5.08
CA ALA A 114 8.62 39.47 6.48
C ALA A 114 9.10 38.36 7.42
N LEU A 115 8.66 37.11 7.18
CA LEU A 115 9.04 35.95 8.00
C LEU A 115 10.52 35.63 7.94
N ARG A 116 11.20 35.91 6.82
CA ARG A 116 12.65 35.73 6.68
C ARG A 116 13.46 36.54 7.70
N LYS A 117 12.91 37.67 8.20
CA LYS A 117 13.58 38.53 9.18
C LYS A 117 13.36 38.08 10.63
N ILE A 118 12.53 37.07 10.83
CA ILE A 118 12.17 36.57 12.16
C ILE A 118 12.98 35.30 12.42
N GLU A 119 13.72 35.26 13.52
CA GLU A 119 14.49 34.08 13.94
C GLU A 119 13.63 33.05 14.69
N GLY A 120 14.17 31.84 14.88
CA GLY A 120 13.51 30.73 15.56
C GLY A 120 12.50 29.95 14.72
N PRO A 121 11.83 28.94 15.28
CA PRO A 121 10.88 28.09 14.57
C PRO A 121 9.58 28.84 14.26
N LYS A 122 9.15 28.78 13.00
CA LYS A 122 7.99 29.51 12.46
C LYS A 122 7.12 28.57 11.65
N LEU A 123 5.81 28.74 11.75
CA LEU A 123 4.83 28.06 10.90
C LEU A 123 3.96 29.07 10.17
N LEU A 124 3.91 28.99 8.84
CA LEU A 124 3.01 29.75 8.00
C LEU A 124 1.90 28.83 7.49
N HIS A 125 0.67 29.10 7.88
CA HIS A 125 -0.52 28.40 7.41
C HIS A 125 -1.07 29.06 6.15
N VAL A 126 -1.07 28.30 5.05
CA VAL A 126 -1.50 28.73 3.71
C VAL A 126 -2.68 27.89 3.26
N LEU A 127 -3.79 28.54 2.92
CA LEU A 127 -4.98 27.88 2.39
C LEU A 127 -4.91 27.80 0.87
N THR A 128 -5.00 26.59 0.31
CA THR A 128 -5.04 26.38 -1.14
C THR A 128 -6.26 25.57 -1.58
N VAL A 129 -6.37 25.32 -2.88
CA VAL A 129 -7.44 24.54 -3.51
C VAL A 129 -6.72 23.48 -4.35
N LYS A 130 -6.95 22.20 -4.03
CA LYS A 130 -6.36 21.09 -4.80
C LYS A 130 -6.92 21.14 -6.23
N GLY A 131 -6.05 21.03 -7.22
CA GLY A 131 -6.43 21.16 -8.64
C GLY A 131 -6.67 22.60 -9.13
N LYS A 132 -6.29 23.64 -8.35
CA LYS A 132 -6.54 25.03 -8.73
C LYS A 132 -6.02 25.34 -10.15
N GLY A 133 -6.90 25.92 -10.97
CA GLY A 133 -6.59 26.31 -12.34
C GLY A 133 -7.05 25.28 -13.38
N TYR A 134 -7.55 24.12 -12.95
CA TYR A 134 -8.13 23.12 -13.82
C TYR A 134 -9.50 22.68 -13.31
N THR A 135 -10.56 23.22 -13.90
CA THR A 135 -11.95 23.07 -13.43
C THR A 135 -12.36 21.62 -13.15
N PRO A 136 -12.03 20.62 -14.01
CA PRO A 136 -12.34 19.22 -13.71
C PRO A 136 -11.71 18.74 -12.40
N ALA A 137 -10.46 19.11 -12.13
CA ALA A 137 -9.75 18.74 -10.90
C ALA A 137 -10.21 19.52 -9.66
N GLU A 138 -10.72 20.74 -9.81
CA GLU A 138 -11.29 21.49 -8.69
C GLU A 138 -12.60 20.85 -8.17
N HIS A 139 -13.39 20.25 -9.08
CA HIS A 139 -14.67 19.58 -8.78
C HIS A 139 -14.52 18.13 -8.31
N ASP A 140 -13.64 17.33 -8.91
CA ASP A 140 -13.42 15.92 -8.56
C ASP A 140 -11.97 15.63 -8.12
N ARG A 141 -11.59 16.22 -7.00
CA ARG A 141 -10.20 16.22 -6.53
C ARG A 141 -9.64 14.83 -6.19
N GLN A 142 -10.50 13.85 -5.94
CA GLN A 142 -10.14 12.48 -5.61
C GLN A 142 -9.72 11.75 -6.88
N THR A 143 -10.57 11.75 -7.91
CA THR A 143 -10.24 11.17 -9.22
C THR A 143 -9.02 11.83 -9.85
N TRP A 144 -8.92 13.16 -9.75
CA TRP A 144 -7.83 13.93 -10.35
C TRP A 144 -6.51 13.90 -9.56
N HIS A 145 -6.45 13.15 -8.45
CA HIS A 145 -5.17 12.85 -7.81
C HIS A 145 -4.29 11.94 -8.68
N ALA A 146 -4.91 10.98 -9.39
CA ALA A 146 -4.26 10.09 -10.34
C ALA A 146 -5.24 9.78 -11.50
N PRO A 147 -5.41 10.71 -12.46
CA PRO A 147 -6.48 10.62 -13.47
C PRO A 147 -6.26 9.51 -14.51
N GLY A 148 -5.06 8.96 -14.62
CA GLY A 148 -4.67 8.12 -15.76
C GLY A 148 -4.53 8.96 -17.03
N LYS A 149 -4.75 8.37 -18.20
CA LYS A 149 -4.71 9.08 -19.49
C LYS A 149 -5.99 9.91 -19.67
N PHE A 150 -5.86 11.17 -20.04
CA PHE A 150 -6.99 12.08 -20.27
C PHE A 150 -6.65 13.12 -21.34
N ASP A 151 -7.68 13.73 -21.93
CA ASP A 151 -7.51 14.90 -22.80
C ASP A 151 -7.40 16.17 -21.93
N PRO A 152 -6.27 16.90 -21.97
CA PRO A 152 -6.08 18.10 -21.16
C PRO A 152 -7.06 19.24 -21.46
N ALA A 153 -7.57 19.34 -22.70
CA ALA A 153 -8.48 20.40 -23.12
C ALA A 153 -9.92 20.12 -22.65
N THR A 154 -10.39 18.88 -22.74
CA THR A 154 -11.77 18.51 -22.39
C THR A 154 -11.92 18.02 -20.95
N GLY A 155 -10.85 17.46 -20.37
CA GLY A 155 -10.89 16.75 -19.10
C GLY A 155 -11.53 15.37 -19.17
N GLU A 156 -11.82 14.86 -20.37
CA GLU A 156 -12.30 13.49 -20.52
C GLU A 156 -11.18 12.49 -20.27
N ARG A 157 -11.44 11.58 -19.32
CA ARG A 157 -10.56 10.46 -19.02
C ARG A 157 -10.74 9.37 -20.08
N ILE A 158 -9.63 8.93 -20.64
CA ILE A 158 -9.58 7.79 -21.56
C ILE A 158 -9.54 6.53 -20.70
N LYS A 159 -10.70 5.87 -20.57
CA LYS A 159 -10.78 4.56 -19.90
C LYS A 159 -10.30 3.48 -20.85
N SER A 160 -9.47 2.56 -20.35
CA SER A 160 -9.29 1.27 -21.00
C SER A 160 -10.56 0.44 -20.74
N ASN A 161 -11.24 0.00 -21.80
CA ASN A 161 -12.34 -0.95 -21.73
C ASN A 161 -11.74 -2.35 -21.49
N GLY A 162 -11.34 -2.63 -20.25
CA GLY A 162 -11.05 -3.99 -19.81
C GLY A 162 -12.26 -4.54 -19.07
N ASP A 163 -12.78 -5.69 -19.49
CA ASP A 163 -13.81 -6.43 -18.76
C ASP A 163 -13.25 -7.14 -17.51
N ILE A 164 -11.93 -7.09 -17.32
CA ILE A 164 -11.20 -7.77 -16.24
C ILE A 164 -11.12 -6.87 -15.01
N ALA A 165 -11.58 -7.38 -13.87
CA ALA A 165 -11.53 -6.67 -12.59
C ALA A 165 -10.10 -6.45 -12.12
N ARG A 166 -9.86 -5.35 -11.41
CA ARG A 166 -8.55 -5.08 -10.79
C ARG A 166 -8.43 -5.80 -9.45
N TYR A 167 -7.21 -6.14 -9.04
CA TYR A 167 -6.97 -6.78 -7.73
C TYR A 167 -7.61 -6.00 -6.57
N GLN A 168 -7.50 -4.65 -6.54
CA GLN A 168 -8.15 -3.89 -5.48
C GLN A 168 -9.69 -3.97 -5.50
N GLU A 169 -10.32 -4.11 -6.67
CA GLU A 169 -11.77 -4.23 -6.77
C GLU A 169 -12.23 -5.60 -6.24
N VAL A 170 -11.48 -6.65 -6.55
CA VAL A 170 -11.68 -7.99 -5.99
C VAL A 170 -11.52 -7.97 -4.47
N PHE A 171 -10.48 -7.29 -3.95
CA PHE A 171 -10.31 -7.07 -2.52
C PHE A 171 -11.55 -6.41 -1.88
N GLY A 172 -11.94 -5.24 -2.39
CA GLY A 172 -12.99 -4.43 -1.78
C GLY A 172 -14.35 -5.15 -1.77
N GLN A 173 -14.68 -5.85 -2.85
CA GLN A 173 -15.90 -6.67 -2.92
C GLN A 173 -15.86 -7.81 -1.92
N THR A 174 -14.73 -8.53 -1.83
CA THR A 174 -14.57 -9.65 -0.89
C THR A 174 -14.65 -9.19 0.56
N MET A 175 -14.10 -8.01 0.87
CA MET A 175 -14.19 -7.42 2.21
C MET A 175 -15.64 -7.14 2.64
N VAL A 176 -16.48 -6.67 1.72
CA VAL A 176 -17.92 -6.50 1.99
C VAL A 176 -18.57 -7.84 2.32
N ASP A 177 -18.24 -8.90 1.58
CA ASP A 177 -18.83 -10.22 1.77
C ASP A 177 -18.36 -10.86 3.09
N LEU A 178 -17.07 -10.73 3.41
CA LEU A 178 -16.51 -11.16 4.69
C LEU A 178 -17.13 -10.41 5.88
N ALA A 179 -17.27 -9.10 5.77
CA ALA A 179 -17.90 -8.29 6.81
C ALA A 179 -19.39 -8.60 6.99
N ARG A 180 -20.08 -9.01 5.93
CA ARG A 180 -21.47 -9.49 6.02
C ARG A 180 -21.55 -10.83 6.75
N ALA A 181 -20.59 -11.71 6.55
CA ALA A 181 -20.56 -13.04 7.14
C ALA A 181 -20.06 -13.08 8.59
N ASP A 182 -19.16 -12.17 8.99
CA ASP A 182 -18.56 -12.13 10.32
C ASP A 182 -18.53 -10.71 10.90
N SER A 183 -19.19 -10.54 12.06
CA SER A 183 -19.30 -9.24 12.74
C SER A 183 -17.96 -8.73 13.28
N ARG A 184 -16.97 -9.61 13.46
CA ARG A 184 -15.63 -9.28 13.97
C ARG A 184 -14.74 -8.63 12.90
N VAL A 185 -15.10 -8.73 11.62
CA VAL A 185 -14.28 -8.18 10.52
C VAL A 185 -14.35 -6.66 10.52
N VAL A 186 -13.18 -6.02 10.53
CA VAL A 186 -13.01 -4.56 10.49
C VAL A 186 -11.94 -4.18 9.46
N GLY A 187 -12.18 -3.11 8.72
CA GLY A 187 -11.24 -2.58 7.72
C GLY A 187 -10.46 -1.38 8.25
N ILE A 188 -9.15 -1.37 8.07
CA ILE A 188 -8.29 -0.24 8.46
C ILE A 188 -7.47 0.19 7.25
N THR A 189 -7.39 1.49 6.97
CA THR A 189 -6.54 2.03 5.90
C THR A 189 -5.95 3.38 6.30
N PRO A 190 -4.69 3.70 5.93
CA PRO A 190 -4.09 5.00 6.18
C PRO A 190 -4.27 5.94 4.98
N ALA A 191 -5.41 6.63 4.88
CA ALA A 191 -5.73 7.62 3.83
C ALA A 191 -5.71 7.13 2.37
N MET A 192 -5.97 5.83 2.13
CA MET A 192 -5.95 5.23 0.80
C MET A 192 -7.24 4.47 0.46
N SER A 193 -8.38 4.86 1.05
CA SER A 193 -9.64 4.13 0.93
C SER A 193 -10.07 3.87 -0.51
N SER A 194 -9.94 4.84 -1.40
CA SER A 194 -10.25 4.67 -2.83
C SER A 194 -9.16 3.94 -3.60
N GLY A 195 -7.89 4.13 -3.23
CA GLY A 195 -6.75 3.49 -3.86
C GLY A 195 -6.79 1.97 -3.70
N CYS A 196 -7.15 1.48 -2.51
CA CYS A 196 -7.26 0.05 -2.19
C CYS A 196 -8.70 -0.50 -2.19
N SER A 197 -9.67 0.29 -2.66
CA SER A 197 -11.10 -0.06 -2.70
C SER A 197 -11.72 -0.44 -1.35
N MET A 198 -11.12 0.00 -0.25
CA MET A 198 -11.72 -0.08 1.08
C MET A 198 -12.96 0.82 1.20
N ASP A 199 -13.11 1.81 0.31
CA ASP A 199 -14.29 2.66 0.22
C ASP A 199 -15.59 1.87 0.00
N LEU A 200 -15.52 0.70 -0.63
CA LEU A 200 -16.67 -0.21 -0.78
C LEU A 200 -17.17 -0.72 0.58
N MET A 201 -16.27 -1.21 1.42
CA MET A 201 -16.61 -1.66 2.77
C MET A 201 -17.03 -0.48 3.66
N MET A 202 -16.37 0.68 3.55
CA MET A 202 -16.75 1.89 4.28
C MET A 202 -18.17 2.35 3.98
N LYS A 203 -18.64 2.21 2.72
CA LYS A 203 -20.01 2.53 2.34
C LYS A 203 -21.01 1.52 2.90
N ALA A 204 -20.65 0.23 2.91
CA ALA A 204 -21.53 -0.84 3.35
C ALA A 204 -21.61 -0.96 4.89
N PHE A 205 -20.50 -0.72 5.59
CA PHE A 205 -20.31 -0.91 7.03
C PHE A 205 -19.45 0.22 7.63
N PRO A 206 -19.93 1.48 7.62
CA PRO A 206 -19.16 2.65 8.05
C PRO A 206 -18.66 2.57 9.50
N GLU A 207 -19.37 1.84 10.35
CA GLU A 207 -19.02 1.62 11.76
C GLU A 207 -17.88 0.60 11.97
N ARG A 208 -17.49 -0.12 10.92
CA ARG A 208 -16.45 -1.16 10.94
C ARG A 208 -15.25 -0.86 10.05
N CYS A 209 -15.17 0.37 9.53
CA CYS A 209 -14.03 0.82 8.74
C CYS A 209 -13.43 2.09 9.30
N PHE A 210 -12.09 2.11 9.39
CA PHE A 210 -11.36 3.21 10.00
C PHE A 210 -10.28 3.73 9.05
N ASP A 211 -10.40 5.00 8.69
CA ASP A 211 -9.31 5.74 8.04
C ASP A 211 -8.51 6.51 9.10
N VAL A 212 -7.27 6.08 9.31
CA VAL A 212 -6.39 6.66 10.35
C VAL A 212 -5.53 7.83 9.86
N GLY A 213 -5.74 8.29 8.63
CA GLY A 213 -4.88 9.29 7.98
C GLY A 213 -3.54 8.70 7.54
N ILE A 214 -2.60 9.54 7.08
CA ILE A 214 -1.26 9.11 6.65
C ILE A 214 -0.40 8.75 7.88
N ALA A 215 -0.70 7.60 8.47
CA ALA A 215 -0.11 7.11 9.71
C ALA A 215 -0.09 5.57 9.71
N GLU A 216 0.78 4.97 8.88
CA GLU A 216 0.87 3.53 8.66
C GLU A 216 1.18 2.76 9.96
N GLY A 217 2.13 3.26 10.77
CA GLY A 217 2.43 2.67 12.07
C GLY A 217 1.20 2.64 12.99
N HIS A 218 0.42 3.73 13.01
CA HIS A 218 -0.83 3.78 13.76
C HIS A 218 -1.88 2.81 13.19
N ALA A 219 -1.98 2.65 11.88
CA ALA A 219 -2.89 1.67 11.26
C ALA A 219 -2.60 0.25 11.77
N VAL A 220 -1.33 -0.14 11.82
CA VAL A 220 -0.89 -1.46 12.30
C VAL A 220 -1.13 -1.61 13.79
N THR A 221 -0.68 -0.68 14.64
CA THR A 221 -0.89 -0.75 16.09
C THR A 221 -2.37 -0.70 16.47
N PHE A 222 -3.17 0.10 15.76
CA PHE A 222 -4.62 0.15 15.97
C PHE A 222 -5.28 -1.17 15.60
N SER A 223 -4.85 -1.78 14.50
CA SER A 223 -5.27 -3.14 14.13
C SER A 223 -4.88 -4.15 15.22
N ALA A 224 -3.66 -4.08 15.76
CA ALA A 224 -3.22 -4.93 16.85
C ALA A 224 -4.14 -4.81 18.08
N GLY A 225 -4.47 -3.58 18.50
CA GLY A 225 -5.39 -3.34 19.62
C GLY A 225 -6.79 -3.92 19.39
N LEU A 226 -7.32 -3.79 18.17
CA LEU A 226 -8.60 -4.40 17.78
C LEU A 226 -8.52 -5.94 17.79
N ALA A 227 -7.43 -6.52 17.27
CA ALA A 227 -7.22 -7.96 17.28
C ALA A 227 -7.13 -8.52 18.72
N ALA A 228 -6.40 -7.84 19.61
CA ALA A 228 -6.32 -8.22 21.02
C ALA A 228 -7.67 -8.16 21.74
N ALA A 229 -8.60 -7.32 21.27
CA ALA A 229 -9.98 -7.24 21.76
C ALA A 229 -10.94 -8.26 21.10
N GLY A 230 -10.44 -9.18 20.28
CA GLY A 230 -11.22 -10.25 19.64
C GLY A 230 -11.80 -9.91 18.26
N MET A 231 -11.42 -8.77 17.68
CA MET A 231 -11.79 -8.43 16.30
C MET A 231 -10.87 -9.15 15.28
N ARG A 232 -11.25 -9.10 14.00
CA ARG A 232 -10.47 -9.64 12.86
C ARG A 232 -10.10 -8.49 11.90
N PRO A 233 -9.00 -7.77 12.15
CA PRO A 233 -8.63 -6.60 11.38
C PRO A 233 -8.02 -6.96 10.03
N PHE A 234 -8.49 -6.27 8.99
CA PHE A 234 -7.88 -6.23 7.66
C PHE A 234 -7.24 -4.86 7.47
N CYS A 235 -5.94 -4.79 7.73
CA CYS A 235 -5.14 -3.59 7.61
C CYS A 235 -4.61 -3.46 6.19
N ASN A 236 -5.27 -2.66 5.36
CA ASN A 236 -4.90 -2.46 3.96
C ASN A 236 -3.95 -1.27 3.80
N ILE A 237 -2.72 -1.58 3.41
CA ILE A 237 -1.63 -0.63 3.20
C ILE A 237 -0.86 -1.06 1.94
N TYR A 238 -0.38 -0.11 1.13
CA TYR A 238 0.51 -0.49 0.03
C TYR A 238 1.80 -1.12 0.57
N SER A 239 2.36 -2.10 -0.15
CA SER A 239 3.62 -2.77 0.22
C SER A 239 4.74 -1.75 0.49
N ALA A 240 4.86 -0.73 -0.35
CA ALA A 240 5.86 0.33 -0.17
C ALA A 240 5.67 1.14 1.13
N PHE A 241 4.43 1.35 1.56
CA PHE A 241 4.13 2.15 2.75
C PHE A 241 4.12 1.32 4.03
N MET A 242 3.87 0.00 3.94
CA MET A 242 4.02 -0.92 5.08
C MET A 242 5.45 -0.90 5.65
N GLN A 243 6.45 -0.53 4.85
CA GLN A 243 7.82 -0.30 5.32
C GLN A 243 7.89 0.70 6.49
N ARG A 244 7.00 1.69 6.55
CA ARG A 244 6.92 2.66 7.66
C ARG A 244 6.42 2.05 8.96
N ALA A 245 5.73 0.92 8.90
CA ALA A 245 5.13 0.24 10.04
C ALA A 245 5.87 -1.04 10.41
N TYR A 246 7.07 -1.29 9.87
CA TYR A 246 7.80 -2.54 10.09
C TYR A 246 7.99 -2.84 11.59
N ASP A 247 8.41 -1.85 12.37
CA ASP A 247 8.57 -1.97 13.83
C ASP A 247 7.23 -2.31 14.53
N ASN A 248 6.13 -1.69 14.10
CA ASN A 248 4.79 -1.98 14.63
C ASN A 248 4.32 -3.39 14.28
N VAL A 249 4.68 -3.90 13.10
CA VAL A 249 4.40 -5.31 12.74
C VAL A 249 5.17 -6.25 13.67
N ILE A 250 6.40 -5.93 14.02
CA ILE A 250 7.19 -6.74 14.97
C ILE A 250 6.57 -6.67 16.37
N HIS A 251 6.55 -5.48 16.94
CA HIS A 251 6.33 -5.29 18.37
C HIS A 251 4.87 -5.36 18.77
N ASP A 252 3.99 -4.80 17.96
CA ASP A 252 2.58 -4.70 18.32
C ASP A 252 1.80 -5.94 17.84
N VAL A 253 2.20 -6.55 16.73
CA VAL A 253 1.49 -7.69 16.11
C VAL A 253 2.21 -9.03 16.36
N ALA A 254 3.43 -9.20 15.85
CA ALA A 254 4.07 -10.51 15.74
C ALA A 254 4.50 -11.10 17.09
N ILE A 255 5.03 -10.29 18.01
CA ILE A 255 5.41 -10.76 19.37
C ILE A 255 4.22 -11.36 20.12
N GLN A 256 3.02 -10.79 19.92
CA GLN A 256 1.79 -11.23 20.58
C GLN A 256 1.02 -12.29 19.77
N ASP A 257 1.55 -12.69 18.60
CA ASP A 257 0.91 -13.59 17.65
C ASP A 257 -0.55 -13.19 17.34
N LEU A 258 -0.79 -11.89 17.11
CA LEU A 258 -2.14 -11.38 16.94
C LEU A 258 -2.71 -11.65 15.53
N PRO A 259 -4.02 -11.91 15.40
CA PRO A 259 -4.67 -12.23 14.13
C PRO A 259 -4.93 -10.99 13.26
N VAL A 260 -3.89 -10.23 12.94
CA VAL A 260 -3.96 -9.10 12.01
C VAL A 260 -3.69 -9.61 10.59
N THR A 261 -4.64 -9.35 9.69
CA THR A 261 -4.45 -9.58 8.25
C THR A 261 -3.95 -8.31 7.60
N MET A 262 -2.67 -8.28 7.23
CA MET A 262 -2.02 -7.19 6.52
C MET A 262 -2.20 -7.38 5.02
N CYS A 263 -3.05 -6.57 4.41
CA CYS A 263 -3.32 -6.62 2.97
C CYS A 263 -2.39 -5.64 2.26
N LEU A 264 -1.34 -6.18 1.63
CA LEU A 264 -0.29 -5.44 0.95
C LEU A 264 -0.66 -5.26 -0.52
N ASP A 265 -1.44 -4.23 -0.77
CA ASP A 265 -1.73 -3.77 -2.13
C ASP A 265 -0.44 -3.24 -2.81
N ARG A 266 -0.41 -3.16 -4.13
CA ARG A 266 0.75 -2.63 -4.88
C ARG A 266 2.06 -3.39 -4.53
N GLY A 267 1.97 -4.69 -4.24
CA GLY A 267 3.12 -5.56 -4.09
C GLY A 267 3.85 -5.74 -5.42
N GLY A 268 5.14 -5.48 -5.47
CA GLY A 268 5.96 -5.53 -6.68
C GLY A 268 6.14 -4.17 -7.35
N LEU A 269 6.24 -4.17 -8.67
CA LEU A 269 6.41 -2.96 -9.46
C LEU A 269 5.05 -2.27 -9.65
N VAL A 270 5.04 -0.96 -9.45
CA VAL A 270 3.82 -0.14 -9.54
C VAL A 270 3.76 0.72 -10.79
N GLY A 271 4.83 0.75 -11.60
CA GLY A 271 4.90 1.51 -12.84
C GLY A 271 5.30 2.98 -12.64
N GLU A 272 4.42 3.90 -13.04
CA GLU A 272 4.74 5.32 -13.25
C GLU A 272 5.15 6.08 -11.96
N ASP A 273 4.72 5.62 -10.79
CA ASP A 273 5.12 6.22 -9.51
C ASP A 273 6.60 5.93 -9.17
N GLY A 274 7.17 4.90 -9.81
CA GLY A 274 8.59 4.56 -9.80
C GLY A 274 9.17 4.16 -8.45
N THR A 275 10.47 4.43 -8.32
CA THR A 275 11.36 3.97 -7.25
C THR A 275 10.80 4.10 -5.84
N THR A 276 10.12 5.21 -5.54
CA THR A 276 9.63 5.49 -4.19
C THR A 276 8.38 4.70 -3.80
N HIS A 277 7.71 4.08 -4.78
CA HIS A 277 6.44 3.38 -4.60
C HIS A 277 6.50 1.88 -4.96
N HIS A 278 7.60 1.41 -5.55
CA HIS A 278 7.79 -0.02 -5.80
C HIS A 278 7.83 -0.81 -4.48
N GLY A 279 6.84 -1.69 -4.30
CA GLY A 279 6.68 -2.55 -3.15
C GLY A 279 7.44 -3.87 -3.31
N VAL A 280 8.76 -3.81 -3.55
CA VAL A 280 9.56 -4.99 -3.91
C VAL A 280 10.25 -5.67 -2.72
N PHE A 281 10.11 -5.12 -1.51
CA PHE A 281 10.87 -5.55 -0.33
C PHE A 281 10.05 -6.37 0.69
N ASP A 282 8.71 -6.41 0.56
CA ASP A 282 7.83 -6.99 1.57
C ASP A 282 8.07 -8.49 1.82
N LEU A 283 8.34 -9.26 0.77
CA LEU A 283 8.67 -10.68 0.89
C LEU A 283 9.93 -10.90 1.74
N ALA A 284 10.94 -10.04 1.61
CA ALA A 284 12.19 -10.17 2.33
C ALA A 284 12.05 -9.76 3.81
N TYR A 285 11.54 -8.56 4.09
CA TYR A 285 11.52 -8.06 5.47
C TYR A 285 10.49 -8.79 6.33
N LEU A 286 9.31 -9.15 5.81
CA LEU A 286 8.28 -9.84 6.59
C LEU A 286 8.63 -11.30 6.86
N ARG A 287 9.38 -11.97 5.95
CA ARG A 287 9.72 -13.39 6.09
C ARG A 287 10.63 -13.64 7.29
N SER A 288 11.41 -12.64 7.70
CA SER A 288 12.26 -12.72 8.89
C SER A 288 11.47 -12.82 10.20
N LEU A 289 10.18 -12.43 10.20
CA LEU A 289 9.39 -12.31 11.43
C LEU A 289 8.81 -13.67 11.89
N PRO A 290 8.99 -14.08 13.15
CA PRO A 290 8.39 -15.31 13.69
C PRO A 290 6.87 -15.36 13.52
N ASN A 291 6.31 -16.56 13.36
CA ASN A 291 4.87 -16.86 13.23
C ASN A 291 4.12 -16.19 12.06
N MET A 292 4.78 -15.27 11.33
CA MET A 292 4.23 -14.60 10.16
C MET A 292 3.93 -15.61 9.05
N LYS A 293 2.72 -15.53 8.51
CA LYS A 293 2.35 -16.20 7.26
C LYS A 293 2.37 -15.18 6.13
N ILE A 294 2.91 -15.55 4.97
CA ILE A 294 3.03 -14.67 3.80
C ILE A 294 2.45 -15.40 2.60
N LEU A 295 1.40 -14.81 2.05
CA LEU A 295 0.62 -15.36 0.94
C LEU A 295 0.62 -14.36 -0.22
N ALA A 296 0.94 -14.85 -1.42
CA ALA A 296 0.98 -14.08 -2.65
C ALA A 296 0.08 -14.76 -3.70
N PRO A 297 -1.25 -14.51 -3.69
CA PRO A 297 -2.18 -15.07 -4.67
C PRO A 297 -1.79 -14.63 -6.08
N ALA A 298 -2.00 -15.54 -7.02
CA ALA A 298 -1.56 -15.33 -8.39
C ALA A 298 -2.66 -14.86 -9.35
N ASP A 299 -3.93 -14.92 -8.92
CA ASP A 299 -5.11 -14.46 -9.67
C ASP A 299 -6.22 -13.91 -8.72
N ASP A 300 -7.36 -13.50 -9.28
CA ASP A 300 -8.52 -13.00 -8.53
C ASP A 300 -9.18 -14.05 -7.64
N LEU A 301 -9.35 -15.28 -8.14
CA LEU A 301 -9.99 -16.37 -7.38
C LEU A 301 -9.16 -16.73 -6.15
N GLN A 302 -7.84 -16.90 -6.31
CA GLN A 302 -6.91 -17.14 -5.22
C GLN A 302 -6.85 -15.95 -4.26
N MET A 303 -7.02 -14.72 -4.76
CA MET A 303 -7.11 -13.56 -3.87
C MET A 303 -8.35 -13.65 -2.97
N ARG A 304 -9.50 -14.04 -3.51
CA ARG A 304 -10.72 -14.28 -2.72
C ARG A 304 -10.49 -15.39 -1.71
N ASP A 305 -10.01 -16.54 -2.17
CA ASP A 305 -9.72 -17.70 -1.32
C ASP A 305 -8.69 -17.35 -0.22
N ALA A 306 -7.69 -16.53 -0.53
CA ALA A 306 -6.71 -16.03 0.42
C ALA A 306 -7.33 -15.18 1.53
N LEU A 307 -8.23 -14.26 1.19
CA LEU A 307 -8.95 -13.43 2.18
C LEU A 307 -9.87 -14.30 3.07
N HIS A 308 -10.53 -15.29 2.50
CA HIS A 308 -11.32 -16.27 3.27
C HIS A 308 -10.44 -17.14 4.18
N THR A 309 -9.28 -17.56 3.69
CA THR A 309 -8.27 -18.32 4.45
C THR A 309 -7.74 -17.50 5.62
N ALA A 310 -7.51 -16.20 5.42
CA ALA A 310 -7.01 -15.30 6.47
C ALA A 310 -7.96 -15.21 7.68
N ILE A 311 -9.28 -15.33 7.52
CA ILE A 311 -10.23 -15.38 8.65
C ILE A 311 -10.32 -16.77 9.28
N ARG A 312 -10.32 -17.82 8.45
CA ARG A 312 -10.68 -19.18 8.89
C ARG A 312 -9.54 -19.98 9.48
N THR A 313 -8.29 -19.65 9.14
CA THR A 313 -7.16 -20.58 9.31
C THR A 313 -6.05 -20.06 10.21
N THR A 314 -6.08 -18.80 10.65
CA THR A 314 -4.97 -18.24 11.42
C THR A 314 -5.43 -17.48 12.65
N ASP A 315 -4.90 -17.87 13.80
CA ASP A 315 -4.96 -17.10 15.04
C ASP A 315 -3.81 -16.09 15.13
N GLY A 316 -2.78 -16.25 14.29
CA GLY A 316 -1.61 -15.35 14.19
C GLY A 316 -1.62 -14.45 12.96
N PRO A 317 -0.55 -13.65 12.77
CA PRO A 317 -0.49 -12.65 11.72
C PRO A 317 -0.28 -13.24 10.33
N ILE A 318 -0.91 -12.59 9.35
CA ILE A 318 -0.78 -12.95 7.93
C ILE A 318 -0.58 -11.70 7.08
N ALA A 319 0.38 -11.75 6.18
CA ALA A 319 0.58 -10.78 5.11
C ALA A 319 0.06 -11.36 3.79
N LEU A 320 -0.86 -10.65 3.16
CA LEU A 320 -1.44 -10.98 1.87
C LEU A 320 -0.95 -9.96 0.84
N ARG A 321 -0.03 -10.36 -0.03
CA ARG A 321 0.58 -9.50 -1.05
C ARG A 321 -0.11 -9.65 -2.39
N TYR A 322 -0.53 -8.54 -3.00
CA TYR A 322 -1.07 -8.56 -4.36
C TYR A 322 -0.67 -7.32 -5.15
N PRO A 323 -0.51 -7.44 -6.48
CA PRO A 323 0.11 -6.40 -7.30
C PRO A 323 -0.87 -5.33 -7.76
N ARG A 324 -0.33 -4.21 -8.27
CA ARG A 324 -1.13 -3.22 -9.01
C ARG A 324 -1.49 -3.78 -10.39
N GLY A 325 -2.76 -3.75 -10.75
CA GLY A 325 -3.22 -4.03 -12.12
C GLY A 325 -4.47 -4.91 -12.19
N GLU A 326 -4.77 -5.36 -13.40
CA GLU A 326 -5.82 -6.32 -13.67
C GLU A 326 -5.45 -7.66 -13.01
N ALA A 327 -6.46 -8.35 -12.47
CA ALA A 327 -6.29 -9.71 -12.02
C ALA A 327 -6.09 -10.62 -13.24
N ALA A 328 -5.14 -11.55 -13.15
CA ALA A 328 -4.84 -12.48 -14.23
C ALA A 328 -6.07 -13.31 -14.61
N LEU A 329 -6.05 -13.96 -15.78
CA LEU A 329 -6.99 -15.04 -16.06
C LEU A 329 -6.90 -16.09 -14.94
N PRO A 330 -8.02 -16.70 -14.49
CA PRO A 330 -7.98 -17.65 -13.40
C PRO A 330 -6.97 -18.76 -13.66
N ILE A 331 -6.07 -19.06 -12.73
CA ILE A 331 -5.09 -20.17 -12.86
C ILE A 331 -5.80 -21.51 -13.06
N ALA A 332 -7.07 -21.61 -12.63
CA ALA A 332 -7.96 -22.70 -12.98
C ALA A 332 -7.98 -23.01 -14.51
N SER A 333 -7.87 -22.00 -15.38
CA SER A 333 -7.78 -22.18 -16.84
C SER A 333 -6.39 -22.58 -17.35
N LEU A 334 -5.36 -22.54 -16.50
CA LEU A 334 -3.98 -22.91 -16.83
C LEU A 334 -3.62 -24.34 -16.44
N TYR A 335 -4.49 -25.09 -15.74
CA TYR A 335 -4.19 -26.49 -15.43
C TYR A 335 -4.23 -27.37 -16.69
N GLU A 336 -3.14 -28.08 -16.96
CA GLU A 336 -3.07 -29.06 -18.07
C GLU A 336 -3.73 -30.41 -17.72
N SER A 337 -4.02 -30.64 -16.44
CA SER A 337 -4.54 -31.89 -15.89
C SER A 337 -6.07 -31.88 -15.71
N THR A 338 -6.71 -33.03 -15.96
CA THR A 338 -8.12 -33.31 -15.58
C THR A 338 -8.34 -33.35 -14.06
N SER A 339 -7.27 -33.20 -13.28
CA SER A 339 -7.27 -33.08 -11.81
C SER A 339 -7.36 -31.62 -11.35
N ALA A 340 -7.76 -30.69 -12.23
CA ALA A 340 -8.10 -29.34 -11.81
C ALA A 340 -9.07 -29.45 -10.62
N PRO A 341 -8.71 -28.92 -9.43
CA PRO A 341 -9.59 -29.07 -8.29
C PRO A 341 -10.89 -28.35 -8.63
N GLN A 342 -12.01 -29.07 -8.63
CA GLN A 342 -13.34 -28.57 -8.97
C GLN A 342 -13.59 -27.26 -8.23
N VAL A 343 -13.90 -26.17 -8.94
CA VAL A 343 -14.26 -24.87 -8.36
C VAL A 343 -15.61 -25.03 -7.68
N PRO A 344 -15.66 -25.12 -6.34
CA PRO A 344 -16.94 -25.11 -5.66
C PRO A 344 -17.59 -23.76 -5.93
N SER A 345 -18.92 -23.73 -5.89
CA SER A 345 -19.67 -22.47 -5.88
C SER A 345 -19.35 -21.58 -4.68
N ASP A 346 -18.66 -22.13 -3.67
CA ASP A 346 -18.22 -21.48 -2.44
C ASP A 346 -16.70 -21.23 -2.40
N HIS A 347 -16.30 -20.17 -1.72
CA HIS A 347 -14.90 -19.82 -1.49
C HIS A 347 -14.13 -20.92 -0.73
N ARG A 348 -12.90 -21.20 -1.17
CA ARG A 348 -12.07 -22.27 -0.63
C ARG A 348 -11.17 -21.77 0.49
N VAL A 349 -10.86 -22.66 1.43
CA VAL A 349 -9.78 -22.45 2.39
C VAL A 349 -8.52 -23.06 1.79
N LEU A 350 -7.52 -22.23 1.51
CA LEU A 350 -6.23 -22.69 1.00
C LEU A 350 -5.48 -23.42 2.12
N PRO A 351 -4.98 -24.64 1.89
CA PRO A 351 -4.13 -25.32 2.86
C PRO A 351 -2.86 -24.50 3.10
N VAL A 352 -2.57 -24.20 4.36
CA VAL A 352 -1.43 -23.36 4.74
C VAL A 352 -0.12 -24.06 4.39
N GLY A 353 0.75 -23.36 3.66
CA GLY A 353 2.07 -23.87 3.28
C GLY A 353 2.07 -24.96 2.21
N LYS A 354 0.98 -25.08 1.43
CA LYS A 354 0.93 -26.00 0.29
C LYS A 354 0.94 -25.27 -1.05
N ALA A 355 1.79 -25.75 -1.95
CA ALA A 355 1.92 -25.29 -3.32
C ALA A 355 0.94 -26.04 -4.24
N LEU A 356 0.77 -25.52 -5.46
CA LEU A 356 -0.01 -26.12 -6.53
C LEU A 356 0.89 -26.34 -7.75
N LYS A 357 1.03 -27.59 -8.18
CA LYS A 357 1.73 -27.94 -9.42
C LYS A 357 0.77 -27.71 -10.59
N LEU A 358 1.15 -26.82 -11.50
CA LEU A 358 0.32 -26.39 -12.63
C LEU A 358 0.66 -27.15 -13.93
N ARG A 359 1.94 -27.49 -14.09
CA ARG A 359 2.49 -28.15 -15.27
C ARG A 359 3.53 -29.19 -14.86
N GLU A 360 3.51 -30.33 -15.56
CA GLU A 360 4.53 -31.38 -15.45
C GLU A 360 5.75 -31.06 -16.34
N GLY A 361 6.92 -31.57 -15.96
CA GLY A 361 8.16 -31.41 -16.72
C GLY A 361 9.34 -32.04 -16.01
N SER A 362 10.34 -32.48 -16.77
CA SER A 362 11.49 -33.26 -16.26
C SER A 362 12.83 -32.53 -16.33
N ASP A 363 12.97 -31.53 -17.19
CA ASP A 363 14.28 -30.92 -17.47
C ASP A 363 14.67 -29.88 -16.41
N LEU A 364 13.66 -29.15 -15.90
CA LEU A 364 13.77 -28.21 -14.80
C LEU A 364 12.42 -27.98 -14.11
N ALA A 365 12.44 -27.31 -12.97
CA ALA A 365 11.25 -26.84 -12.27
C ALA A 365 11.28 -25.33 -12.05
N ILE A 366 10.19 -24.64 -12.39
CA ILE A 366 9.98 -23.22 -12.14
C ILE A 366 9.04 -23.06 -10.94
N LEU A 367 9.50 -22.39 -9.90
CA LEU A 367 8.75 -22.11 -8.68
C LEU A 367 8.45 -20.62 -8.66
N ALA A 368 7.18 -20.24 -8.68
CA ALA A 368 6.78 -18.85 -8.79
C ALA A 368 5.73 -18.47 -7.73
N VAL A 369 5.65 -17.17 -7.43
CA VAL A 369 4.70 -16.59 -6.48
C VAL A 369 4.02 -15.34 -7.05
N GLY A 370 2.77 -15.10 -6.64
CA GLY A 370 1.99 -13.95 -7.10
C GLY A 370 1.84 -13.93 -8.62
N ARG A 371 1.82 -12.73 -9.22
CA ARG A 371 1.67 -12.54 -10.67
C ARG A 371 2.74 -13.27 -11.50
N MET A 372 3.91 -13.56 -10.94
CA MET A 372 4.97 -14.25 -11.69
C MET A 372 4.59 -15.69 -12.06
N VAL A 373 3.56 -16.27 -11.44
CA VAL A 373 3.06 -17.61 -11.80
C VAL A 373 2.55 -17.65 -13.23
N GLU A 374 1.81 -16.64 -13.67
CA GLU A 374 1.32 -16.55 -15.06
C GLU A 374 2.50 -16.43 -16.04
N ASN A 375 3.44 -15.52 -15.76
CA ASN A 375 4.63 -15.34 -16.60
C ASN A 375 5.49 -16.61 -16.65
N ALA A 376 5.67 -17.31 -15.52
CA ALA A 376 6.38 -18.57 -15.45
C ALA A 376 5.71 -19.68 -16.26
N TYR A 377 4.38 -19.77 -16.20
CA TYR A 377 3.61 -20.73 -16.99
C TYR A 377 3.76 -20.48 -18.49
N HIS A 378 3.63 -19.22 -18.93
CA HIS A 378 3.84 -18.87 -20.33
C HIS A 378 5.29 -19.08 -20.79
N ALA A 379 6.28 -18.77 -19.95
CA ALA A 379 7.68 -19.07 -20.24
C ALA A 379 7.92 -20.57 -20.43
N ALA A 380 7.31 -21.43 -19.59
CA ALA A 380 7.39 -22.89 -19.73
C ALA A 380 6.79 -23.38 -21.06
N ARG A 381 5.72 -22.75 -21.54
CA ARG A 381 5.15 -23.08 -22.87
C ARG A 381 6.09 -22.69 -24.02
N ILE A 382 6.71 -21.52 -23.94
CA ILE A 382 7.70 -21.09 -24.94
C ILE A 382 8.90 -22.04 -24.97
N LEU A 383 9.36 -22.49 -23.79
CA LEU A 383 10.44 -23.47 -23.66
C LEU A 383 10.06 -24.84 -24.22
N ALA A 384 8.81 -25.28 -24.03
CA ALA A 384 8.32 -26.55 -24.57
C ALA A 384 8.32 -26.56 -26.11
N ASP A 385 7.99 -25.42 -26.75
CA ASP A 385 8.10 -25.26 -28.21
C ASP A 385 9.57 -25.39 -28.71
N GLN A 386 10.54 -25.25 -27.81
CA GLN A 386 11.98 -25.44 -28.05
C GLN A 386 12.50 -26.82 -27.59
N GLY A 387 11.61 -27.70 -27.11
CA GLY A 387 11.95 -29.03 -26.63
C GLY A 387 12.50 -29.10 -25.20
N ILE A 388 12.24 -28.07 -24.37
CA ILE A 388 12.62 -28.03 -22.95
C ILE A 388 11.36 -28.14 -22.09
N GLU A 389 11.20 -29.24 -21.36
CA GLU A 389 10.03 -29.51 -20.52
C GLU A 389 10.24 -29.03 -19.08
N ALA A 390 9.66 -27.89 -18.77
CA ALA A 390 9.71 -27.27 -17.45
C ALA A 390 8.43 -27.55 -16.63
N ALA A 391 8.59 -28.14 -15.43
CA ALA A 391 7.51 -28.19 -14.45
C ALA A 391 7.25 -26.79 -13.88
N VAL A 392 6.00 -26.46 -13.55
CA VAL A 392 5.63 -25.14 -13.00
C VAL A 392 4.85 -25.31 -11.71
N TYR A 393 5.32 -24.65 -10.65
CA TYR A 393 4.70 -24.63 -9.33
C TYR A 393 4.27 -23.21 -9.00
N ASN A 394 2.97 -23.04 -8.73
CA ASN A 394 2.49 -21.90 -7.96
C ASN A 394 2.76 -22.21 -6.50
N MET A 395 3.65 -21.47 -5.86
CA MET A 395 4.00 -21.74 -4.47
C MET A 395 3.01 -21.14 -3.49
N LEU A 396 2.26 -20.10 -3.89
CA LEU A 396 1.30 -19.29 -3.12
C LEU A 396 1.87 -18.71 -1.81
N TRP A 397 2.27 -19.58 -0.89
CA TRP A 397 2.87 -19.28 0.39
C TRP A 397 4.39 -19.09 0.27
N VAL A 398 4.84 -17.87 0.57
CA VAL A 398 6.27 -17.58 0.78
C VAL A 398 6.69 -18.01 2.19
N LYS A 399 5.74 -17.98 3.14
CA LYS A 399 5.93 -18.47 4.50
C LYS A 399 4.61 -18.97 5.09
N PRO A 400 4.54 -20.17 5.69
CA PRO A 400 5.52 -21.25 5.54
C PRO A 400 5.63 -21.69 4.08
N ILE A 401 6.83 -22.04 3.63
CA ILE A 401 7.06 -22.55 2.27
C ILE A 401 6.76 -24.06 2.23
N ASP A 402 6.25 -24.55 1.09
CA ASP A 402 6.00 -25.97 0.88
C ASP A 402 7.32 -26.73 0.66
N VAL A 403 7.83 -27.34 1.73
CA VAL A 403 9.09 -28.11 1.70
C VAL A 403 8.98 -29.31 0.77
N GLU A 404 7.84 -29.99 0.73
CA GLU A 404 7.64 -31.18 -0.12
C GLU A 404 7.72 -30.81 -1.61
N ALA A 405 7.06 -29.72 -2.00
CA ALA A 405 7.11 -29.23 -3.38
C ALA A 405 8.52 -28.79 -3.80
N VAL A 406 9.27 -28.14 -2.89
CA VAL A 406 10.67 -27.76 -3.14
C VAL A 406 11.54 -29.01 -3.36
N LEU A 407 11.38 -30.04 -2.54
CA LEU A 407 12.13 -31.29 -2.67
C LEU A 407 11.72 -32.10 -3.91
N GLU A 408 10.44 -32.09 -4.28
CA GLU A 408 9.98 -32.67 -5.55
C GLU A 408 10.61 -31.94 -6.74
N ALA A 409 10.56 -30.61 -6.76
CA ALA A 409 11.17 -29.79 -7.80
C ALA A 409 12.68 -30.03 -7.93
N ALA A 410 13.37 -30.25 -6.81
CA ALA A 410 14.81 -30.51 -6.77
C ALA A 410 15.22 -31.77 -7.54
N LYS A 411 14.31 -32.74 -7.74
CA LYS A 411 14.55 -33.97 -8.51
C LYS A 411 14.85 -33.71 -9.99
N THR A 412 14.43 -32.57 -10.54
CA THR A 412 14.78 -32.14 -11.91
C THR A 412 16.25 -31.73 -12.04
N GLY A 413 16.93 -31.49 -10.92
CA GLY A 413 18.32 -31.06 -10.87
C GLY A 413 18.55 -29.60 -11.27
N LEU A 414 17.53 -28.86 -11.70
CA LEU A 414 17.57 -27.42 -11.93
C LEU A 414 16.26 -26.76 -11.46
N ILE A 415 16.36 -25.91 -10.44
CA ILE A 415 15.25 -25.09 -9.95
C ILE A 415 15.46 -23.65 -10.42
N VAL A 416 14.40 -23.04 -10.94
CA VAL A 416 14.33 -21.61 -11.22
C VAL A 416 13.26 -21.00 -10.32
N THR A 417 13.62 -20.05 -9.48
CA THR A 417 12.64 -19.32 -8.66
C THR A 417 12.29 -18.00 -9.33
N VAL A 418 11.02 -17.60 -9.36
CA VAL A 418 10.57 -16.35 -9.97
C VAL A 418 9.72 -15.55 -9.00
N GLU A 419 10.16 -14.34 -8.67
CA GLU A 419 9.43 -13.43 -7.78
C GLU A 419 9.43 -11.99 -8.29
N GLU A 420 8.30 -11.29 -8.18
CA GLU A 420 8.22 -9.85 -8.40
C GLU A 420 8.65 -9.11 -7.13
N GLY A 421 9.85 -9.41 -6.63
CA GLY A 421 10.40 -8.91 -5.37
C GLY A 421 11.92 -8.95 -5.41
N THR A 422 12.59 -8.36 -4.42
CA THR A 422 14.05 -8.42 -4.34
C THR A 422 14.53 -9.85 -4.17
N ILE A 423 15.54 -10.26 -4.94
CA ILE A 423 16.17 -11.58 -4.77
C ILE A 423 16.92 -11.70 -3.44
N VAL A 424 17.29 -10.58 -2.82
CA VAL A 424 18.05 -10.53 -1.56
C VAL A 424 17.12 -10.80 -0.39
N GLY A 425 17.16 -12.03 0.13
CA GLY A 425 16.33 -12.45 1.26
C GLY A 425 14.87 -12.74 0.90
N GLY A 426 14.50 -12.63 -0.39
CA GLY A 426 13.16 -12.88 -0.90
C GLY A 426 12.76 -14.36 -0.97
N PHE A 427 11.79 -14.66 -1.82
CA PHE A 427 11.26 -16.02 -2.04
C PHE A 427 12.34 -17.00 -2.54
N GLY A 428 13.21 -16.59 -3.48
CA GLY A 428 14.28 -17.44 -3.98
C GLY A 428 15.30 -17.82 -2.89
N SER A 429 15.58 -16.90 -1.96
CA SER A 429 16.40 -17.18 -0.78
C SER A 429 15.73 -18.20 0.15
N ALA A 430 14.40 -18.17 0.29
CA ALA A 430 13.66 -19.14 1.11
C ALA A 430 13.76 -20.57 0.54
N VAL A 431 13.71 -20.74 -0.78
CA VAL A 431 13.92 -22.05 -1.44
C VAL A 431 15.33 -22.57 -1.17
N LEU A 432 16.35 -21.71 -1.31
CA LEU A 432 17.75 -22.05 -0.99
C LEU A 432 17.91 -22.49 0.47
N GLU A 433 17.28 -21.80 1.42
CA GLU A 433 17.30 -22.14 2.84
C GLU A 433 16.67 -23.52 3.12
N VAL A 434 15.58 -23.88 2.43
CA VAL A 434 14.98 -25.22 2.55
C VAL A 434 15.98 -26.29 2.12
N LEU A 435 16.55 -26.15 0.92
CA LEU A 435 17.49 -27.15 0.40
C LEU A 435 18.74 -27.30 1.28
N ALA A 436 19.26 -26.19 1.81
CA ALA A 436 20.40 -26.21 2.72
C ALA A 436 20.09 -26.94 4.04
N ARG A 437 18.92 -26.69 4.64
CA ARG A 437 18.50 -27.35 5.89
C ARG A 437 18.24 -28.84 5.72
N GLU A 438 17.56 -29.23 4.64
CA GLU A 438 17.29 -30.65 4.35
C GLU A 438 18.58 -31.43 4.09
N ALA A 439 19.57 -30.80 3.44
CA ALA A 439 20.90 -31.39 3.27
C ALA A 439 21.66 -31.57 4.60
N GLU A 440 21.53 -30.63 5.55
CA GLU A 440 22.18 -30.72 6.87
C GLU A 440 21.62 -31.87 7.72
N ILE A 441 20.31 -32.12 7.65
CA ILE A 441 19.63 -33.14 8.46
C ILE A 441 19.83 -34.56 7.88
N GLY A 442 20.45 -34.69 6.70
CA GLY A 442 20.74 -35.97 6.07
C GLY A 442 19.50 -36.69 5.52
N GLY A 443 18.44 -35.93 5.21
CA GLY A 443 17.21 -36.50 4.66
C GLY A 443 17.46 -37.16 3.29
N GLU A 444 16.90 -38.35 3.07
CA GLU A 444 16.97 -39.10 1.79
C GLU A 444 16.45 -38.28 0.59
N ALA A 445 15.69 -37.22 0.83
CA ALA A 445 15.09 -36.34 -0.16
C ALA A 445 15.94 -35.10 -0.52
N ALA A 446 17.03 -34.81 0.20
CA ALA A 446 17.93 -33.73 -0.19
C ALA A 446 18.62 -34.14 -1.49
N ALA A 447 18.14 -33.68 -2.64
CA ALA A 447 18.80 -33.88 -3.92
C ALA A 447 20.16 -33.16 -3.87
N PRO A 448 21.28 -33.85 -3.58
CA PRO A 448 22.55 -33.19 -3.39
C PRO A 448 23.01 -32.73 -4.77
N GLY A 449 22.88 -31.44 -5.06
CA GLY A 449 23.34 -30.85 -6.32
C GLY A 449 22.27 -30.29 -7.26
N ALA A 450 21.02 -30.11 -6.83
CA ALA A 450 20.09 -29.28 -7.61
C ALA A 450 20.65 -27.85 -7.73
N ARG A 451 20.91 -27.41 -8.96
CA ARG A 451 21.31 -26.02 -9.22
C ARG A 451 20.08 -25.13 -9.06
N VAL A 452 20.19 -24.06 -8.28
CA VAL A 452 19.11 -23.08 -8.12
C VAL A 452 19.50 -21.79 -8.82
N VAL A 453 18.58 -21.23 -9.61
CA VAL A 453 18.70 -19.91 -10.22
C VAL A 453 17.56 -19.04 -9.74
N THR A 454 17.90 -17.92 -9.10
CA THR A 454 16.92 -16.95 -8.61
C THR A 454 16.72 -15.84 -9.62
N ILE A 455 15.48 -15.63 -10.05
CA ILE A 455 15.07 -14.53 -10.93
C ILE A 455 14.08 -13.64 -10.18
N GLY A 456 14.38 -12.35 -10.12
CA GLY A 456 13.59 -11.34 -9.43
C GLY A 456 14.17 -9.96 -9.66
N ILE A 457 13.81 -9.01 -8.81
CA ILE A 457 14.38 -7.68 -8.81
C ILE A 457 15.79 -7.74 -8.19
N GLU A 458 16.78 -7.33 -8.97
CA GLU A 458 18.18 -7.25 -8.53
C GLU A 458 18.35 -6.20 -7.40
N ASP A 459 19.51 -6.19 -6.73
CA ASP A 459 19.81 -5.25 -5.63
C ASP A 459 20.08 -3.82 -6.13
N LYS A 460 19.08 -3.24 -6.79
CA LYS A 460 19.09 -1.89 -7.37
C LYS A 460 17.68 -1.31 -7.35
N PHE A 461 17.62 0.01 -7.23
CA PHE A 461 16.37 0.74 -7.38
C PHE A 461 15.92 0.79 -8.85
N VAL A 462 14.68 0.36 -9.09
CA VAL A 462 14.02 0.43 -10.40
C VAL A 462 13.39 1.80 -10.61
N GLY A 463 13.54 2.36 -11.81
CA GLY A 463 12.97 3.65 -12.21
C GLY A 463 11.45 3.63 -12.44
N HIS A 464 10.87 4.75 -12.87
CA HIS A 464 9.47 4.80 -13.26
C HIS A 464 9.27 4.31 -14.71
N GLY A 465 8.11 3.74 -15.01
CA GLY A 465 7.79 3.30 -16.37
C GLY A 465 6.46 2.58 -16.46
N ASN A 466 6.09 2.13 -17.67
CA ASN A 466 4.97 1.20 -17.82
C ASN A 466 5.33 -0.14 -17.16
N ILE A 467 4.40 -0.74 -16.40
CA ILE A 467 4.66 -1.99 -15.65
C ILE A 467 5.18 -3.11 -16.56
N GLN A 468 4.61 -3.30 -17.76
CA GLN A 468 5.04 -4.38 -18.65
C GLN A 468 6.45 -4.15 -19.20
N LEU A 469 6.79 -2.90 -19.54
CA LEU A 469 8.15 -2.55 -19.95
C LEU A 469 9.14 -2.76 -18.80
N LEU A 470 8.79 -2.36 -17.58
CA LEU A 470 9.64 -2.59 -16.41
C LEU A 470 9.82 -4.09 -16.16
N LEU A 471 8.77 -4.91 -16.26
CA LEU A 471 8.89 -6.37 -16.13
C LEU A 471 9.82 -6.94 -17.21
N GLU A 472 9.73 -6.49 -18.45
CA GLU A 472 10.64 -6.91 -19.53
C GLU A 472 12.09 -6.50 -19.23
N GLU A 473 12.34 -5.24 -18.83
CA GLU A 473 13.66 -4.72 -18.47
C GLU A 473 14.28 -5.48 -17.27
N GLN A 474 13.46 -5.89 -16.31
CA GLN A 474 13.89 -6.71 -15.17
C GLN A 474 14.00 -8.20 -15.50
N GLY A 475 13.68 -8.62 -16.73
CA GLY A 475 13.74 -10.01 -17.17
C GLY A 475 12.64 -10.90 -16.58
N LEU A 476 11.50 -10.31 -16.25
CA LEU A 476 10.34 -10.94 -15.59
C LEU A 476 9.14 -11.15 -16.50
N SER A 477 9.17 -10.67 -17.75
CA SER A 477 8.16 -11.04 -18.76
C SER A 477 8.32 -12.50 -19.19
N ALA A 478 7.25 -13.13 -19.69
CA ALA A 478 7.29 -14.54 -20.11
C ALA A 478 8.41 -14.83 -21.13
N ASP A 479 8.57 -13.97 -22.14
CA ASP A 479 9.62 -14.10 -23.16
C ASP A 479 11.02 -14.00 -22.55
N LYS A 480 11.24 -13.02 -21.66
CA LYS A 480 12.55 -12.83 -21.01
C LYS A 480 12.87 -13.92 -20.00
N LEU A 481 11.87 -14.46 -19.32
CA LEU A 481 12.04 -15.64 -18.48
C LEU A 481 12.45 -16.85 -19.32
N ALA A 482 11.77 -17.11 -20.45
CA ALA A 482 12.11 -18.20 -21.34
C ALA A 482 13.54 -18.05 -21.88
N GLU A 483 13.91 -16.88 -22.41
CA GLU A 483 15.27 -16.56 -22.90
C GLU A 483 16.34 -16.83 -21.81
N ARG A 484 16.12 -16.36 -20.58
CA ARG A 484 17.07 -16.53 -19.48
C ARG A 484 17.18 -17.98 -19.03
N ILE A 485 16.07 -18.70 -18.97
CA ILE A 485 16.03 -20.11 -18.57
C ILE A 485 16.70 -20.99 -19.64
N GLU A 486 16.39 -20.78 -20.92
CA GLU A 486 17.02 -21.48 -22.04
C GLU A 486 18.54 -21.32 -21.99
N HIS A 487 19.03 -20.11 -21.72
CA HIS A 487 20.46 -19.85 -21.56
C HIS A 487 21.08 -20.66 -20.40
N VAL A 488 20.41 -20.73 -19.25
CA VAL A 488 20.85 -21.52 -18.09
C VAL A 488 20.89 -23.02 -18.39
N VAL A 489 19.87 -23.55 -19.08
CA VAL A 489 19.81 -24.96 -19.49
C VAL A 489 20.95 -25.29 -20.43
N ARG A 490 21.19 -24.48 -21.47
CA ARG A 490 22.29 -24.70 -22.42
C ARG A 490 23.67 -24.66 -21.79
N GLN A 491 23.89 -23.79 -20.80
CA GLN A 491 25.15 -23.79 -20.04
C GLN A 491 25.34 -25.07 -19.22
N LYS A 492 24.26 -25.61 -18.63
CA LYS A 492 24.29 -26.88 -17.88
C LYS A 492 24.76 -28.03 -18.78
N ASP A 493 24.30 -28.06 -20.03
CA ASP A 493 24.69 -29.11 -21.00
C ASP A 493 26.12 -28.97 -21.51
N GLN A 494 26.69 -27.75 -21.54
CA GLN A 494 28.09 -27.54 -21.92
C GLN A 494 29.11 -27.89 -20.82
N THR A 495 28.66 -28.00 -19.57
CA THR A 495 29.53 -28.27 -18.40
C THR A 495 29.50 -29.76 -17.99
N ARG A 496 28.61 -30.55 -18.58
CA ARG A 496 28.55 -32.02 -18.50
C ARG A 496 29.30 -32.64 -19.66
#